data_AF-A0A6D2GFM1-F1
#
_entry.id   AF-A0A6D2GFM1-F1
#
_cell.length_a   1.000
_cell.length_b   1.000
_cell.length_c   1.000
_cell.angle_alpha   90.00
_cell.angle_beta   90.00
_cell.angle_gamma   90.00
#
_symmetry.space_group_name_H-M   'P 1'
#
loop_
_entity.id
_entity.type
_entity.pdbx_description
1 polymer ?
#
loop_
_entity_poly.entity_id
_entity_poly.type
_entity_poly.pdbx_seq_one_letter_code
_entity_poly.pdbx_strand_id
1 'polypeptide(L)'
;MKNLKVSLAWQILLAMVLGILLGSYLHYHSDSREWLIANLLSPAGDIFIHLIKMIVVPIVISTLIVGIAGVGDAKQLGRIGAKTILYFELITTVAIILGITLANLFQPGSGIDMSQLATVDISKYQNTTAEVQSHAHGLMGTILSLVPTNIIASMAKGDMLPIIFFLGPVWAGVIIPAGNAPRTAGDGISFHL
;
A
#
# COMPACT_ATOMS: atom_id res chain seq x y z
N MET A 1 32.47 -20.90 15.80
CA MET A 1 31.11 -21.23 15.30
C MET A 1 30.83 -20.27 14.14
N LYS A 2 30.68 -20.77 12.90
CA LYS A 2 30.54 -19.93 11.70
C LYS A 2 29.15 -19.27 11.69
N ASN A 3 29.11 -17.97 11.91
CA ASN A 3 27.90 -17.17 11.80
C ASN A 3 27.52 -17.06 10.31
N LEU A 4 26.59 -17.91 9.86
CA LEU A 4 25.98 -17.76 8.53
C LEU A 4 25.13 -16.49 8.55
N LYS A 5 25.58 -15.43 7.88
CA LYS A 5 24.81 -14.20 7.70
C LYS A 5 23.65 -14.51 6.73
N VAL A 6 22.53 -14.99 7.27
CA VAL A 6 21.31 -15.20 6.51
C VAL A 6 20.78 -13.83 6.06
N SER A 7 20.51 -13.69 4.76
CA SER A 7 19.93 -12.45 4.20
C SER A 7 18.54 -12.17 4.77
N LEU A 8 18.16 -10.90 4.90
CA LEU A 8 16.83 -10.48 5.39
C LEU A 8 15.69 -11.16 4.62
N ALA A 9 15.84 -11.31 3.30
CA ALA A 9 14.83 -11.98 2.46
C ALA A 9 14.66 -13.45 2.87
N TRP A 10 15.76 -14.14 3.17
CA TRP A 10 15.73 -15.52 3.66
C TRP A 10 15.13 -15.62 5.06
N GLN A 11 15.35 -14.62 5.92
CA GLN A 11 14.72 -14.56 7.25
C GLN A 11 13.20 -14.41 7.14
N ILE A 12 12.70 -13.56 6.25
CA ILE A 12 11.26 -13.37 6.03
C ILE A 12 10.62 -14.65 5.49
N LEU A 13 11.25 -15.29 4.49
CA LEU A 13 10.76 -16.56 3.95
C LEU A 13 10.72 -17.65 5.02
N LEU A 14 11.78 -17.76 5.83
CA LEU A 14 11.84 -18.75 6.90
C LEU A 14 10.80 -18.46 8.00
N ALA A 15 10.60 -17.19 8.36
CA ALA A 15 9.55 -16.77 9.30
C ALA A 15 8.14 -17.06 8.76
N MET A 16 7.88 -16.86 7.46
CA MET A 16 6.61 -17.19 6.83
C MET A 16 6.34 -18.70 6.87
N VAL A 17 7.33 -19.53 6.52
CA VAL A 17 7.22 -20.99 6.58
C VAL A 17 6.99 -21.45 8.02
N LEU A 18 7.74 -20.92 8.98
CA LEU A 18 7.54 -21.22 10.41
C LEU A 18 6.15 -20.77 10.89
N GLY A 19 5.66 -19.62 10.45
CA GLY A 19 4.31 -19.14 10.77
C GLY A 19 3.21 -20.08 10.27
N ILE A 20 3.35 -20.60 9.04
CA ILE A 20 2.43 -21.60 8.48
C ILE A 20 2.50 -22.91 9.27
N LEU A 21 3.71 -23.40 9.59
CA LEU A 21 3.89 -24.63 10.37
C LEU A 21 3.33 -24.51 11.78
N LEU A 22 3.58 -23.38 12.46
CA LEU A 22 3.02 -23.08 13.78
C LEU A 22 1.49 -22.99 13.73
N GLY A 23 0.94 -22.32 12.71
CA GLY A 23 -0.51 -22.24 12.50
C GLY A 23 -1.15 -23.62 12.27
N SER A 24 -0.50 -24.46 11.46
CA SER A 24 -0.95 -25.85 11.23
C SER A 24 -0.84 -26.69 12.51
N TYR A 25 0.25 -26.58 13.28
CA TYR A 25 0.41 -27.31 14.54
C TYR A 25 -0.64 -26.92 15.59
N LEU A 26 -0.96 -25.62 15.71
CA LEU A 26 -2.02 -25.10 16.59
C LEU A 26 -3.43 -25.51 16.13
N HIS A 27 -3.62 -25.82 14.85
CA HIS A 27 -4.89 -26.34 14.34
C HIS A 27 -5.18 -27.74 14.92
N TYR A 28 -4.17 -28.58 15.10
CA TYR A 28 -4.33 -29.94 15.64
C TYR A 28 -4.37 -30.02 17.17
N HIS A 29 -3.88 -29.00 17.89
CA HIS A 29 -3.85 -28.96 19.36
C HIS A 29 -4.82 -27.90 19.92
N SER A 30 -6.07 -28.31 20.16
CA SER A 30 -7.21 -27.41 20.42
C SER A 30 -7.15 -26.66 21.76
N ASP A 31 -6.59 -27.26 22.82
CA ASP A 31 -6.81 -26.79 24.20
C ASP A 31 -6.10 -25.46 24.54
N SER A 32 -5.04 -25.10 23.82
CA SER A 32 -4.28 -23.85 24.03
C SER A 32 -4.41 -22.85 22.87
N ARG A 33 -5.20 -23.18 21.85
CA ARG A 33 -5.29 -22.44 20.59
C ARG A 33 -5.86 -21.03 20.78
N GLU A 34 -7.01 -20.93 21.44
CA GLU A 34 -7.74 -19.66 21.55
C GLU A 34 -6.96 -18.63 22.35
N TRP A 35 -6.33 -19.04 23.46
CA TRP A 35 -5.51 -18.15 24.27
C TRP A 35 -4.26 -17.66 23.54
N LEU A 36 -3.51 -18.55 22.88
CA LEU A 36 -2.31 -18.17 22.13
C LEU A 36 -2.63 -17.25 20.95
N ILE A 37 -3.73 -17.52 20.23
CA ILE A 37 -4.14 -16.68 19.10
C ILE A 37 -4.62 -15.31 19.58
N ALA A 38 -5.53 -15.27 20.55
CA ALA A 38 -6.14 -14.02 21.00
C ALA A 38 -5.15 -13.12 21.74
N ASN A 39 -4.21 -13.68 22.52
CA ASN A 39 -3.37 -12.88 23.41
C ASN A 39 -1.96 -12.64 22.87
N LEU A 40 -1.45 -13.49 21.96
CA LEU A 40 -0.08 -13.38 21.48
C LEU A 40 -0.01 -13.19 19.97
N LEU A 41 -0.61 -14.07 19.18
CA LEU A 41 -0.44 -14.04 17.72
C LEU A 41 -1.23 -12.90 17.06
N SER A 42 -2.49 -12.69 17.42
CA SER A 42 -3.30 -11.58 16.87
C SER A 42 -2.73 -10.22 17.29
N PRO A 43 -2.46 -9.95 18.57
CA PRO A 43 -1.91 -8.65 18.97
C PRO A 43 -0.51 -8.40 18.38
N ALA A 44 0.34 -9.41 18.28
CA ALA A 44 1.65 -9.26 17.63
C ALA A 44 1.50 -8.93 16.13
N GLY A 45 0.57 -9.60 15.43
CA GLY A 45 0.25 -9.30 14.04
C GLY A 45 -0.33 -7.89 13.87
N ASP A 46 -1.27 -7.50 14.73
CA ASP A 46 -1.89 -6.18 14.72
C ASP A 46 -0.86 -5.08 14.99
N ILE A 47 0.02 -5.26 15.97
CA ILE A 47 1.14 -4.34 16.22
C ILE A 47 2.02 -4.23 14.99
N PHE A 48 2.40 -5.34 14.35
CA PHE A 48 3.21 -5.31 13.13
C PHE A 48 2.53 -4.53 11.99
N ILE A 49 1.24 -4.75 11.76
CA ILE A 49 0.48 -4.01 10.75
C ILE A 49 0.35 -2.52 11.11
N HIS A 50 0.12 -2.18 12.39
CA HIS A 50 0.11 -0.79 12.84
C HIS A 50 1.46 -0.10 12.64
N LEU A 51 2.57 -0.78 12.91
CA LEU A 51 3.92 -0.27 12.68
C LEU A 51 4.16 0.02 11.19
N ILE A 52 3.75 -0.89 10.29
CA ILE A 52 3.84 -0.63 8.84
C ILE A 52 2.98 0.58 8.48
N LYS A 53 1.70 0.58 8.85
CA LYS A 53 0.74 1.65 8.49
C LYS A 53 1.19 3.03 8.96
N MET A 54 1.79 3.12 10.16
CA MET A 54 2.34 4.37 10.70
C MET A 54 3.45 4.96 9.81
N ILE A 55 4.23 4.11 9.16
CA ILE A 55 5.37 4.50 8.33
C ILE A 55 4.93 4.83 6.89
N VAL A 56 3.88 4.18 6.36
CA VAL A 56 3.49 4.34 4.94
C VAL A 56 3.16 5.80 4.61
N VAL A 57 2.31 6.46 5.39
CA VAL A 57 1.86 7.83 5.06
C VAL A 57 3.04 8.83 5.01
N PRO A 58 3.92 8.94 6.04
CA PRO A 58 5.08 9.83 5.97
C PRO A 58 6.03 9.54 4.81
N ILE A 59 6.28 8.26 4.51
CA ILE A 59 7.18 7.87 3.40
C ILE A 59 6.59 8.28 2.06
N VAL A 60 5.30 8.03 1.82
CA VAL A 60 4.64 8.38 0.55
C VAL A 60 4.69 9.90 0.33
N ILE A 61 4.41 10.70 1.35
CA ILE A 61 4.47 12.17 1.26
C ILE A 61 5.89 12.63 0.95
N SER A 62 6.88 12.14 1.69
CA SER A 62 8.27 12.56 1.54
C SER A 62 8.82 12.19 0.16
N THR A 63 8.56 10.96 -0.30
CA THR A 63 8.99 10.47 -1.61
C THR A 63 8.31 11.23 -2.74
N LEU A 64 7.04 11.59 -2.60
CA LEU A 64 6.31 12.36 -3.60
C LEU A 64 6.86 13.80 -3.69
N ILE A 65 7.10 14.47 -2.56
CA ILE A 65 7.67 15.82 -2.53
C ILE A 65 9.06 15.84 -3.17
N VAL A 66 9.95 14.94 -2.75
CA VAL A 66 11.31 14.82 -3.31
C VAL A 66 11.27 14.46 -4.79
N GLY A 67 10.37 13.55 -5.19
CA GLY A 67 10.19 13.15 -6.59
C GLY A 67 9.74 14.31 -7.48
N ILE A 68 8.80 15.13 -7.02
CA ILE A 68 8.29 16.30 -7.75
C ILE A 68 9.37 17.40 -7.83
N ALA A 69 10.04 17.68 -6.71
CA ALA A 69 11.13 18.66 -6.65
C ALA A 69 12.28 18.30 -7.60
N GLY A 70 12.59 17.01 -7.76
CA GLY A 70 13.65 16.53 -8.65
C GLY A 70 13.36 16.67 -10.15
N VAL A 71 12.08 16.75 -10.56
CA VAL A 71 11.70 16.86 -11.98
C VAL A 71 11.77 18.31 -12.48
N GLY A 72 11.58 19.31 -11.60
CA GLY A 72 11.78 20.73 -11.89
C GLY A 72 10.78 21.40 -12.83
N ASP A 73 10.12 20.66 -13.73
CA ASP A 73 9.12 21.17 -14.69
C ASP A 73 7.77 20.43 -14.59
N ALA A 74 6.69 21.21 -14.41
CA ALA A 74 5.32 20.70 -14.27
C ALA A 74 4.85 19.99 -15.54
N LYS A 75 5.30 20.47 -16.72
CA LYS A 75 4.94 19.88 -18.01
C LYS A 75 5.63 18.53 -18.21
N GLN A 76 6.87 18.42 -17.77
CA GLN A 76 7.60 17.16 -17.78
C GLN A 76 7.00 16.15 -16.79
N LEU A 77 6.63 16.60 -15.59
CA LEU A 77 5.96 15.76 -14.59
C LEU A 77 4.63 15.22 -15.11
N GLY A 78 3.79 16.06 -15.73
CA GLY A 78 2.53 15.63 -16.35
C GLY A 78 2.74 14.61 -17.47
N ARG A 79 3.78 14.78 -18.30
CA ARG A 79 4.13 13.81 -19.36
C ARG A 79 4.59 12.47 -18.80
N ILE A 80 5.38 12.47 -17.72
CA ILE A 80 5.80 11.26 -17.03
C ILE A 80 4.59 10.56 -16.42
N GLY A 81 3.73 11.31 -15.70
CA GLY A 81 2.50 10.78 -15.12
C GLY A 81 1.57 10.13 -16.15
N ALA A 82 1.32 10.79 -17.28
CA ALA A 82 0.49 10.24 -18.35
C ALA A 82 1.07 8.95 -18.96
N LYS A 83 2.39 8.89 -19.19
CA LYS A 83 3.06 7.66 -19.64
C LYS A 83 2.95 6.54 -18.60
N THR A 84 3.07 6.88 -17.32
CA THR A 84 2.94 5.93 -16.21
C THR A 84 1.52 5.38 -16.13
N ILE A 85 0.48 6.21 -16.25
CA ILE A 85 -0.92 5.75 -16.27
C ILE A 85 -1.16 4.77 -17.42
N LEU A 86 -0.72 5.12 -18.63
CA LEU A 86 -0.88 4.25 -19.80
C LEU A 86 -0.09 2.94 -19.64
N TYR A 87 1.10 2.99 -19.05
CA TYR A 87 1.88 1.80 -18.72
C TYR A 87 1.20 0.91 -17.67
N PHE A 88 0.69 1.51 -16.59
CA PHE A 88 -0.02 0.78 -15.54
C PHE A 88 -1.29 0.13 -16.09
N GLU A 89 -2.08 0.82 -16.90
CA GLU A 89 -3.30 0.25 -17.49
C GLU A 89 -3.02 -0.98 -18.36
N LEU A 90 -1.96 -0.91 -19.18
CA LEU A 90 -1.57 -2.04 -20.02
C LEU A 90 -1.11 -3.24 -19.19
N ILE A 91 -0.23 -3.01 -18.20
CA ILE A 91 0.32 -4.12 -17.39
C ILE A 91 -0.72 -4.71 -16.44
N THR A 92 -1.63 -3.91 -15.88
CA THR A 92 -2.72 -4.41 -15.03
C THR A 92 -3.73 -5.19 -15.85
N THR A 93 -4.09 -4.74 -17.05
CA THR A 93 -4.98 -5.50 -17.95
C THR A 93 -4.39 -6.87 -18.28
N VAL A 94 -3.10 -6.92 -18.65
CA VAL A 94 -2.41 -8.19 -18.90
C VAL A 94 -2.37 -9.06 -17.64
N ALA A 95 -2.07 -8.49 -16.48
CA ALA A 95 -2.04 -9.22 -15.21
C ALA A 95 -3.42 -9.78 -14.83
N ILE A 96 -4.50 -9.03 -15.05
CA ILE A 96 -5.89 -9.46 -14.78
C ILE A 96 -6.26 -10.62 -15.71
N ILE A 97 -5.98 -10.50 -17.01
CA ILE A 97 -6.25 -11.58 -17.99
C ILE A 97 -5.52 -12.85 -17.56
N LEU A 98 -4.21 -12.77 -17.29
CA LEU A 98 -3.42 -13.91 -16.84
C LEU A 98 -3.94 -14.49 -15.52
N GLY A 99 -4.26 -13.64 -14.54
CA GLY A 99 -4.79 -14.05 -13.24
C GLY A 99 -6.12 -14.81 -13.37
N ILE A 100 -7.04 -14.30 -14.18
CA ILE A 100 -8.34 -14.93 -14.44
C ILE A 100 -8.16 -16.23 -15.23
N THR A 101 -7.28 -16.26 -16.23
CA THR A 101 -7.01 -17.50 -16.98
C THR A 101 -6.45 -18.59 -16.07
N LEU A 102 -5.45 -18.28 -15.24
CA LEU A 102 -4.86 -19.22 -14.29
C LEU A 102 -5.89 -19.65 -13.23
N ALA A 103 -6.68 -18.72 -12.71
CA ALA A 103 -7.73 -19.04 -11.73
C ALA A 103 -8.79 -19.99 -12.31
N ASN A 104 -9.22 -19.78 -13.56
CA ASN A 104 -10.19 -20.67 -14.21
C ASN A 104 -9.58 -22.04 -14.58
N LEU A 105 -8.28 -22.09 -14.87
CA LEU A 105 -7.59 -23.33 -15.26
C LEU A 105 -7.25 -24.21 -14.06
N PHE A 106 -6.68 -23.62 -13.01
CA PHE A 106 -6.27 -24.35 -11.81
C PHE A 106 -7.40 -24.50 -10.78
N GLN A 107 -8.46 -23.70 -10.90
CA GLN A 107 -9.63 -23.68 -10.01
C GLN A 107 -9.23 -23.78 -8.53
N PRO A 108 -8.33 -22.89 -8.04
CA PRO A 108 -7.83 -22.99 -6.68
C PRO A 108 -9.00 -22.88 -5.69
N GLY A 109 -9.30 -23.97 -5.01
CA GLY A 109 -10.44 -24.07 -4.08
C GLY A 109 -11.49 -25.13 -4.44
N SER A 110 -11.39 -25.79 -5.61
CA SER A 110 -12.24 -26.94 -5.91
C SER A 110 -12.00 -28.07 -4.89
N GLY A 111 -13.03 -28.41 -4.10
CA GLY A 111 -12.95 -29.44 -3.05
C GLY A 111 -12.70 -28.93 -1.63
N ILE A 112 -12.65 -27.60 -1.41
CA ILE A 112 -12.67 -27.04 -0.05
C ILE A 112 -14.11 -27.06 0.46
N ASP A 113 -14.37 -27.88 1.48
CA ASP A 113 -15.64 -27.92 2.19
C ASP A 113 -15.74 -26.72 3.15
N MET A 114 -16.47 -25.68 2.71
CA MET A 114 -16.67 -24.44 3.46
C MET A 114 -17.36 -24.65 4.81
N SER A 115 -17.98 -25.82 5.05
CA SER A 115 -18.61 -26.17 6.32
C SER A 115 -17.64 -26.61 7.41
N GLN A 116 -16.41 -27.01 7.04
CA GLN A 116 -15.37 -27.46 7.97
C GLN A 116 -14.31 -26.40 8.30
N LEU A 117 -14.32 -25.25 7.62
CA LEU A 117 -13.52 -24.10 8.04
C LEU A 117 -14.15 -23.51 9.31
N ALA A 118 -13.59 -23.89 10.46
CA ALA A 118 -13.92 -23.33 11.76
C ALA A 118 -14.02 -21.80 11.67
N THR A 119 -15.24 -21.28 11.73
CA THR A 119 -15.67 -19.89 11.96
C THR A 119 -14.57 -18.84 11.73
N VAL A 120 -14.05 -18.77 10.50
CA VAL A 120 -13.51 -17.51 10.03
C VAL A 120 -14.75 -16.62 9.95
N ASP A 121 -14.77 -15.52 10.68
CA ASP A 121 -15.91 -14.61 10.82
C ASP A 121 -16.29 -14.04 9.43
N ILE A 122 -17.09 -14.80 8.67
CA ILE A 122 -17.53 -14.49 7.30
C ILE A 122 -18.28 -13.14 7.28
N SER A 123 -18.83 -12.73 8.42
CA SER A 123 -19.43 -11.42 8.67
C SER A 123 -18.50 -10.26 8.30
N LYS A 124 -17.19 -10.40 8.53
CA LYS A 124 -16.20 -9.36 8.14
C LYS A 124 -16.06 -9.24 6.62
N TYR A 125 -16.12 -10.35 5.90
CA TYR A 125 -16.05 -10.37 4.43
C TYR A 125 -17.35 -9.88 3.80
N GLN A 126 -18.50 -10.17 4.42
CA GLN A 126 -19.80 -9.64 4.00
C GLN A 126 -19.88 -8.13 4.17
N ASN A 127 -19.37 -7.58 5.29
CA ASN A 127 -19.30 -6.13 5.50
C ASN A 127 -18.40 -5.43 4.48
N THR A 128 -17.22 -5.98 4.17
CA THR A 128 -16.36 -5.43 3.10
C THR A 128 -17.05 -5.48 1.73
N THR A 129 -17.82 -6.52 1.44
CA THR A 129 -18.57 -6.63 0.18
C THR A 129 -19.71 -5.60 0.12
N ALA A 130 -20.41 -5.37 1.24
CA ALA A 130 -21.45 -4.34 1.35
C ALA A 130 -20.88 -2.91 1.29
N GLU A 131 -19.69 -2.67 1.85
CA GLU A 131 -18.97 -1.40 1.70
C GLU A 131 -18.54 -1.15 0.24
N VAL A 132 -18.09 -2.19 -0.47
CA VAL A 132 -17.71 -2.08 -1.89
C VAL A 132 -18.93 -1.86 -2.80
N GLN A 133 -20.09 -2.46 -2.49
CA GLN A 133 -21.33 -2.25 -3.24
C GLN A 133 -21.99 -0.88 -2.96
N SER A 134 -21.79 -0.31 -1.76
CA SER A 134 -22.42 0.96 -1.38
C SER A 134 -21.69 2.21 -1.91
N HIS A 135 -20.42 2.08 -2.31
CA HIS A 135 -19.71 3.13 -3.05
C HIS A 135 -20.14 3.09 -4.52
N ALA A 136 -20.93 4.10 -4.91
CA ALA A 136 -21.45 4.29 -6.26
C ALA A 136 -20.45 3.84 -7.34
N HIS A 137 -20.78 2.75 -8.05
CA HIS A 137 -20.06 2.21 -9.21
C HIS A 137 -20.16 3.14 -10.44
N GLY A 138 -19.89 4.43 -10.25
CA GLY A 138 -19.82 5.43 -11.28
C GLY A 138 -18.43 6.01 -11.36
N LEU A 139 -17.90 6.16 -12.58
CA LEU A 139 -16.65 6.91 -12.82
C LEU A 139 -16.68 8.28 -12.15
N MET A 140 -17.85 8.95 -12.13
CA MET A 140 -18.03 10.23 -11.44
C MET A 140 -17.89 10.12 -9.92
N GLY A 141 -18.35 9.03 -9.29
CA GLY A 141 -18.19 8.80 -7.85
C GLY A 141 -16.73 8.58 -7.45
N THR A 142 -15.96 7.90 -8.32
CA THR A 142 -14.51 7.71 -8.13
C THR A 142 -13.74 9.01 -8.36
N ILE A 143 -14.17 9.84 -9.33
CA ILE A 143 -13.61 11.18 -9.54
C ILE A 143 -13.92 12.10 -8.37
N LEU A 144 -15.11 11.98 -7.78
CA LEU A 144 -15.46 12.78 -6.60
C LEU A 144 -14.67 12.35 -5.37
N SER A 145 -14.41 11.05 -5.19
CA SER A 145 -13.57 10.56 -4.08
C SER A 145 -12.09 10.89 -4.24
N LEU A 146 -11.62 11.21 -5.45
CA LEU A 146 -10.27 11.76 -5.69
C LEU A 146 -10.05 13.11 -5.00
N VAL A 147 -11.10 13.93 -4.87
CA VAL A 147 -11.01 15.26 -4.26
C VAL A 147 -11.41 15.17 -2.78
N PRO A 148 -10.44 15.14 -1.85
CA PRO A 148 -10.76 15.09 -0.42
C PRO A 148 -11.41 16.38 0.06
N THR A 149 -12.40 16.25 0.95
CA THR A 149 -12.99 17.38 1.66
C THR A 149 -12.05 17.93 2.75
N ASN A 150 -11.17 17.08 3.31
CA ASN A 150 -10.16 17.45 4.30
C ASN A 150 -8.92 16.55 4.20
N ILE A 151 -7.77 17.14 3.88
CA ILE A 151 -6.49 16.43 3.72
C ILE A 151 -6.00 15.80 5.01
N ILE A 152 -6.15 16.49 6.14
CA ILE A 152 -5.70 15.99 7.44
C ILE A 152 -6.53 14.77 7.84
N ALA A 153 -7.84 14.79 7.56
CA ALA A 153 -8.69 13.64 7.77
C ALA A 153 -8.29 12.45 6.87
N SER A 154 -7.99 12.70 5.58
CA SER A 154 -7.51 11.66 4.66
C SER A 154 -6.16 11.08 5.09
N MET A 155 -5.25 11.91 5.59
CA MET A 155 -3.96 11.45 6.15
C MET A 155 -4.14 10.61 7.41
N ALA A 156 -5.06 11.00 8.30
CA ALA A 156 -5.36 10.24 9.52
C ALA A 156 -6.04 8.89 9.21
N LYS A 157 -6.90 8.85 8.19
CA LYS A 157 -7.57 7.62 7.74
C LYS A 157 -6.66 6.73 6.86
N GLY A 158 -5.60 7.30 6.28
CA GLY A 158 -4.71 6.59 5.36
C GLY A 158 -5.28 6.46 3.95
N ASP A 159 -6.16 7.36 3.53
CA ASP A 159 -6.74 7.38 2.18
C ASP A 159 -5.68 7.83 1.17
N MET A 160 -4.91 6.87 0.62
CA MET A 160 -3.73 7.15 -0.21
C MET A 160 -4.06 7.90 -1.50
N LEU A 161 -5.17 7.56 -2.14
CA LEU A 161 -5.54 8.12 -3.44
C LEU A 161 -5.85 9.64 -3.34
N PRO A 162 -6.68 10.12 -2.39
CA PRO A 162 -6.84 11.56 -2.13
C PRO A 162 -5.55 12.27 -1.72
N ILE A 163 -4.71 11.62 -0.90
CA ILE A 163 -3.41 12.17 -0.47
C ILE A 163 -2.52 12.43 -1.69
N ILE A 164 -2.36 11.45 -2.57
CA ILE A 164 -1.53 11.55 -3.77
C ILE A 164 -2.12 12.60 -4.74
N PHE A 165 -3.43 12.63 -4.92
CA PHE A 165 -4.12 13.57 -5.82
C PHE A 165 -4.01 15.02 -5.34
N PHE A 166 -4.09 15.29 -4.04
CA PHE A 166 -3.88 16.63 -3.51
C PHE A 166 -2.40 17.03 -3.55
N LEU A 167 -1.50 16.17 -3.08
CA LEU A 167 -0.10 16.54 -2.94
C LEU A 167 0.61 16.76 -4.28
N GLY A 168 0.32 15.95 -5.29
CA GLY A 168 0.99 16.02 -6.58
C GLY A 168 0.90 17.42 -7.24
N PRO A 169 -0.30 17.88 -7.61
CA PRO A 169 -0.51 19.16 -8.27
C PRO A 169 -0.21 20.37 -7.37
N VAL A 170 -0.57 20.32 -6.08
CA VAL A 170 -0.37 21.45 -5.15
C VAL A 170 1.12 21.69 -4.92
N TRP A 171 1.90 20.66 -4.62
CA TRP A 171 3.34 20.83 -4.40
C TRP A 171 4.11 21.09 -5.69
N ALA A 172 3.70 20.52 -6.82
CA ALA A 172 4.23 20.92 -8.12
C ALA A 172 4.02 22.41 -8.38
N GLY A 173 2.82 22.95 -8.08
CA GLY A 173 2.51 24.37 -8.22
C GLY A 173 3.25 25.29 -7.26
N VAL A 174 3.70 24.81 -6.10
CA VAL A 174 4.47 25.61 -5.13
C VAL A 174 5.97 25.57 -5.43
N ILE A 175 6.52 24.38 -5.72
CA ILE A 175 7.98 24.18 -5.84
C ILE A 175 8.52 24.67 -7.18
N ILE A 176 7.76 24.45 -8.27
CA ILE A 176 8.25 24.69 -9.64
C ILE A 176 8.34 26.19 -9.95
N PRO A 177 7.37 27.06 -9.58
CA PRO A 177 7.52 28.50 -9.73
C PRO A 177 8.61 29.10 -8.82
N ALA A 178 8.83 28.51 -7.63
CA ALA A 178 9.87 28.97 -6.70
C ALA A 178 11.30 28.71 -7.24
N GLY A 179 11.49 27.68 -8.08
CA GLY A 179 12.74 27.44 -8.81
C GLY A 179 13.03 28.45 -9.94
N ASN A 180 12.00 29.17 -10.40
CA ASN A 180 12.09 30.21 -11.42
C ASN A 180 12.11 31.64 -10.85
N ALA A 181 12.13 31.79 -9.51
CA ALA A 181 12.43 33.09 -8.92
C ALA A 181 13.83 33.51 -9.38
N PRO A 182 14.04 34.74 -9.89
CA PRO A 182 15.37 35.20 -10.23
C PRO A 182 16.24 35.06 -8.99
N ARG A 183 17.31 34.26 -9.10
CA ARG A 183 18.34 34.14 -8.08
C ARG A 183 18.79 35.57 -7.77
N THR A 184 18.36 36.10 -6.65
CA THR A 184 18.77 37.42 -6.20
C THR A 184 20.28 37.38 -6.04
N ALA A 185 20.95 38.39 -6.57
CA ALA A 185 22.40 38.49 -6.72
C ALA A 185 23.14 38.45 -5.37
N GLY A 186 23.31 37.24 -4.80
CA GLY A 186 23.96 37.01 -3.51
C GLY A 186 24.65 35.65 -3.35
N ASP A 187 24.45 34.68 -4.27
CA ASP A 187 25.12 33.36 -4.25
C ASP A 187 26.60 33.41 -4.74
N GLY A 188 27.30 34.50 -4.41
CA GLY A 188 28.66 34.78 -4.83
C GLY A 188 29.62 35.07 -3.67
N ILE A 189 29.37 34.53 -2.47
CA ILE A 189 30.38 34.58 -1.40
C ILE A 189 30.95 33.19 -1.17
N SER A 190 32.01 32.95 -1.92
CA SER A 190 33.05 31.97 -1.66
C SER A 190 33.41 31.92 -0.18
N PHE A 191 33.21 30.78 0.47
CA PHE A 191 34.03 30.40 1.62
C PHE A 191 35.05 29.36 1.14
N HIS A 192 36.15 29.90 0.61
CA HIS A 192 37.45 29.25 0.78
C HIS A 192 37.96 29.65 2.15
N LEU A 193 37.83 28.75 3.12
CA LEU A 193 38.81 28.50 4.19
C LEU A 193 38.69 27.03 4.58
#